data_AF-A0AB74QFZ9-F1
#
_entry.id   AF-A0AB74QFZ9-F1
#
_cell.length_a   1.000
_cell.length_b   1.000
_cell.length_c   1.000
_cell.angle_alpha   90.00
_cell.angle_beta   90.00
_cell.angle_gamma   90.00
#
_symmetry.space_group_name_H-M   'P 1'
#
loop_
_entity.id
_entity.type
_entity.pdbx_description
1 polymer ?
#
loop_
_entity_poly.entity_id
_entity_poly.type
_entity_poly.pdbx_seq_one_letter_code
_entity_poly.pdbx_strand_id
1 'polypeptide(L)'
;MSKKNYLSYEDQFKKNLNQEEISRIENVEIRNIRAKYWNLMKEVFLAEHNISDEDLEKETNKIHLAEQKELEIYKKRDSIE
;
A
#
# COMPACT_ATOMS: atom_id res chain seq x y z
N MET A 1 -27.05 4.38 -9.09
CA MET A 1 -25.94 5.05 -8.38
C MET A 1 -25.44 4.11 -7.32
N SER A 2 -24.37 3.35 -7.57
CA SER A 2 -23.79 2.47 -6.55
C SER A 2 -23.22 3.35 -5.45
N LYS A 3 -23.73 3.22 -4.22
CA LYS A 3 -23.03 3.70 -3.02
C LYS A 3 -21.62 3.15 -3.15
N LYS A 4 -20.63 4.02 -3.39
CA LYS A 4 -19.25 3.57 -3.49
C LYS A 4 -18.93 2.96 -2.14
N ASN A 5 -18.74 1.64 -2.10
CA ASN A 5 -18.37 0.89 -0.90
C ASN A 5 -16.92 1.24 -0.56
N TYR A 6 -16.71 2.48 -0.12
CA TYR A 6 -15.42 2.94 0.33
C TYR A 6 -15.08 2.25 1.66
N LEU A 7 -13.79 2.01 1.88
CA LEU A 7 -13.28 1.55 3.17
C LEU A 7 -13.48 2.64 4.22
N SER A 8 -13.77 2.23 5.45
CA SER A 8 -13.74 3.12 6.61
C SER A 8 -12.37 3.81 6.72
N TYR A 9 -12.31 5.01 7.30
CA TYR A 9 -11.05 5.74 7.46
C TYR A 9 -9.95 4.88 8.11
N GLU A 10 -10.26 4.16 9.17
CA GLU A 10 -9.32 3.25 9.85
C GLU A 10 -8.87 2.09 8.95
N ASP A 11 -9.81 1.53 8.15
CA ASP A 11 -9.51 0.44 7.23
C ASP A 11 -8.55 0.86 6.12
N GLN A 12 -8.56 2.12 5.69
CA GLN A 12 -7.63 2.66 4.69
C GLN A 12 -6.16 2.63 5.18
N PHE A 13 -5.93 2.59 6.50
CA PHE A 13 -4.59 2.55 7.12
C PHE A 13 -4.19 1.17 7.67
N LYS A 14 -4.98 0.11 7.41
CA LYS A 14 -4.61 -1.26 7.80
C LYS A 14 -3.24 -1.66 7.27
N LYS A 15 -2.47 -2.44 8.03
CA LYS A 15 -1.10 -2.82 7.65
C LYS A 15 -1.03 -3.45 6.24
N ASN A 16 -1.97 -4.32 5.92
CA ASN A 16 -2.07 -5.00 4.63
C ASN A 16 -3.45 -4.73 4.02
N LEU A 17 -3.48 -4.37 2.73
CA LEU A 17 -4.69 -4.23 1.94
C LEU A 17 -4.52 -5.01 0.64
N ASN A 18 -5.56 -5.71 0.22
CA ASN A 18 -5.59 -6.36 -1.10
C ASN A 18 -5.99 -5.35 -2.20
N GLN A 19 -5.84 -5.75 -3.47
CA GLN A 19 -6.14 -4.87 -4.61
C GLN A 19 -7.60 -4.35 -4.60
N GLU A 20 -8.56 -5.17 -4.19
CA GLU A 20 -9.97 -4.77 -4.11
C GLU A 20 -10.19 -3.73 -3.01
N GLU A 21 -9.59 -3.93 -1.84
CA GLU A 21 -9.59 -2.99 -0.73
C GLU A 21 -8.92 -1.66 -1.12
N ILE A 22 -7.78 -1.69 -1.82
CA ILE A 22 -7.10 -0.49 -2.33
C ILE A 22 -8.01 0.29 -3.29
N SER A 23 -8.73 -0.40 -4.19
CA SER A 23 -9.70 0.24 -5.09
C SER A 23 -10.83 0.95 -4.34
N ARG A 24 -11.13 0.51 -3.12
CA ARG A 24 -12.17 1.07 -2.23
C ARG A 24 -11.63 2.16 -1.29
N ILE A 25 -10.37 2.56 -1.40
CA ILE A 25 -9.86 3.74 -0.68
C ILE A 25 -10.52 5.00 -1.28
N GLU A 26 -11.10 5.83 -0.41
CA GLU A 26 -11.77 7.06 -0.81
C GLU A 26 -10.76 8.11 -1.29
N ASN A 27 -9.73 8.32 -0.48
CA ASN A 27 -8.68 9.29 -0.76
C ASN A 27 -7.82 8.85 -1.97
N VAL A 28 -7.80 9.68 -3.00
CA VAL A 28 -7.09 9.37 -4.26
C VAL A 28 -5.58 9.26 -4.05
N GLU A 29 -4.99 10.11 -3.22
CA GLU A 29 -3.56 10.09 -2.94
C GLU A 29 -3.17 8.83 -2.16
N ILE A 30 -3.89 8.50 -1.08
CA ILE A 30 -3.66 7.26 -0.33
C ILE A 30 -3.84 6.05 -1.24
N ARG A 31 -4.88 6.03 -2.08
CA ARG A 31 -5.12 4.93 -3.04
C ARG A 31 -3.94 4.76 -3.99
N ASN A 32 -3.39 5.85 -4.52
CA ASN A 32 -2.26 5.80 -5.44
C ASN A 32 -0.99 5.30 -4.76
N ILE A 33 -0.71 5.77 -3.53
CA ILE A 33 0.42 5.29 -2.72
C ILE A 33 0.27 3.78 -2.51
N ARG A 34 -0.87 3.32 -2.00
CA ARG A 34 -1.13 1.90 -1.74
C ARG A 34 -1.06 1.04 -3.01
N ALA A 35 -1.63 1.50 -4.12
CA ALA A 35 -1.60 0.78 -5.38
C ALA A 35 -0.17 0.62 -5.93
N LYS A 36 0.66 1.66 -5.81
CA LYS A 36 2.09 1.61 -6.19
C LYS A 36 2.82 0.53 -5.42
N TYR A 37 2.72 0.53 -4.08
CA TYR A 37 3.42 -0.44 -3.24
C TYR A 37 2.88 -1.86 -3.36
N TRP A 38 1.57 -2.02 -3.59
CA TRP A 38 0.96 -3.31 -3.90
C TRP A 38 1.49 -3.90 -5.22
N ASN A 39 1.66 -3.08 -6.26
CA ASN A 39 2.27 -3.54 -7.51
C ASN A 39 3.73 -3.97 -7.32
N LEU A 40 4.53 -3.21 -6.56
CA LEU A 40 5.91 -3.59 -6.25
C LEU A 40 5.99 -4.92 -5.48
N MET A 41 5.13 -5.10 -4.47
CA MET A 41 5.02 -6.38 -3.75
C MET A 41 4.66 -7.53 -4.68
N LYS A 42 3.72 -7.30 -5.62
CA LYS A 42 3.32 -8.29 -6.61
C LYS A 42 4.48 -8.66 -7.54
N GLU A 43 5.29 -7.71 -7.96
CA GLU A 43 6.48 -7.99 -8.79
C GLU A 43 7.51 -8.83 -8.04
N VAL A 44 7.77 -8.51 -6.76
CA VAL A 44 8.66 -9.29 -5.90
C VAL A 44 8.13 -10.70 -5.68
N PHE A 45 6.82 -10.86 -5.45
CA PHE A 45 6.17 -12.17 -5.33
C PHE A 45 6.24 -12.98 -6.63
N LEU A 46 6.06 -12.35 -7.80
CA LEU A 46 6.23 -13.03 -9.09
C LEU A 46 7.69 -13.45 -9.33
N ALA A 47 8.65 -12.74 -8.74
CA ALA A 47 10.06 -13.08 -8.77
C ALA A 47 10.48 -14.11 -7.72
N GLU A 48 9.60 -14.51 -6.79
CA GLU A 48 9.87 -15.45 -5.68
C GLU A 48 10.51 -16.77 -6.16
N HIS A 49 10.11 -17.28 -7.32
CA HIS A 49 10.71 -18.49 -7.90
C HIS A 49 12.18 -18.33 -8.35
N ASN A 50 12.69 -17.10 -8.42
CA ASN A 50 14.04 -16.77 -8.90
C ASN A 50 14.92 -16.11 -7.82
N ILE A 51 14.40 -15.85 -6.61
CA ILE A 51 15.14 -15.18 -5.54
C ILE A 51 15.16 -16.03 -4.28
N SER A 52 16.22 -15.92 -3.48
CA SER A 52 16.30 -16.60 -2.18
C SER A 52 15.29 -16.02 -1.21
N ASP A 53 14.83 -16.82 -0.24
CA ASP A 53 13.92 -16.38 0.83
C ASP A 53 14.47 -15.15 1.58
N GLU A 54 15.78 -15.08 1.80
CA GLU A 54 16.45 -13.94 2.45
C GLU A 54 16.34 -12.65 1.62
N ASP A 55 16.40 -12.77 0.29
CA ASP A 55 16.31 -11.62 -0.60
C ASP A 55 14.85 -11.20 -0.80
N LEU A 56 13.93 -12.16 -0.84
CA LEU A 56 12.49 -11.91 -0.80
C LEU A 56 12.09 -11.12 0.46
N GLU A 57 12.59 -11.53 1.63
CA GLU A 57 12.33 -10.83 2.90
C GLU A 57 12.91 -9.42 2.89
N LYS A 58 14.14 -9.23 2.40
CA LYS A 58 14.76 -7.90 2.30
C LYS A 58 13.99 -6.97 1.38
N GLU A 59 13.61 -7.44 0.18
CA GLU A 59 12.87 -6.63 -0.78
C GLU A 59 11.47 -6.29 -0.25
N THR A 60 10.77 -7.27 0.34
CA THR A 60 9.48 -7.06 0.99
C THR A 60 9.57 -6.01 2.12
N ASN A 61 10.59 -6.11 2.97
CA ASN A 61 10.80 -5.15 4.06
C ASN A 61 11.11 -3.75 3.54
N LYS A 62 11.93 -3.62 2.49
CA LYS A 62 12.21 -2.31 1.87
C LYS A 62 10.95 -1.66 1.30
N ILE A 63 10.11 -2.45 0.62
CA ILE A 63 8.84 -1.97 0.05
C ILE A 63 7.91 -1.50 1.18
N HIS A 64 7.81 -2.26 2.27
CA HIS A 64 6.96 -1.88 3.40
C HIS A 64 7.46 -0.62 4.13
N LEU A 65 8.77 -0.48 4.33
CA LEU A 65 9.37 0.71 4.93
C LEU A 65 9.15 1.96 4.06
N ALA A 66 9.29 1.82 2.74
CA ALA A 66 9.05 2.92 1.80
C ALA A 66 7.57 3.33 1.76
N GLU A 67 6.64 2.36 1.79
CA GLU A 67 5.20 2.60 1.89
C GLU A 67 4.87 3.41 3.15
N GLN A 68 5.33 2.95 4.32
CA GLN A 68 5.06 3.65 5.57
C GLN A 68 5.62 5.07 5.57
N LYS A 69 6.83 5.26 5.05
CA LYS A 69 7.43 6.59 4.96
C LYS A 69 6.62 7.54 4.09
N GLU A 70 6.13 7.09 2.93
CA GLU A 70 5.24 7.91 2.09
C GLU A 70 3.90 8.21 2.77
N LEU A 71 3.31 7.23 3.45
CA LEU A 71 2.07 7.44 4.22
C LEU A 71 2.26 8.41 5.40
N GLU A 72 3.40 8.37 6.08
CA GLU A 72 3.74 9.33 7.13
C GLU A 72 3.94 10.74 6.58
N ILE A 73 4.59 10.88 5.42
CA ILE A 73 4.72 12.18 4.73
C ILE A 73 3.34 12.71 4.36
N TYR A 74 2.45 11.87 3.82
CA TYR A 74 1.07 12.23 3.53
C TYR A 74 0.35 12.72 4.80
N LYS A 75 0.40 11.95 5.90
CA LYS A 75 -0.21 12.35 7.18
C LYS A 75 0.32 13.67 7.73
N LYS A 76 1.64 13.90 7.63
CA LYS A 76 2.27 15.15 8.07
C LYS A 76 1.82 16.34 7.23
N ARG A 77 1.67 16.16 5.91
CA ARG A 77 1.16 17.19 5.02
C ARG A 77 -0.30 17.53 5.33
N ASP A 78 -1.13 16.50 5.47
CA ASP A 78 -2.56 16.61 5.80
C ASP A 78 -2.79 17.28 7.18
N SER A 79 -1.89 17.03 8.16
CA SER A 79 -1.96 17.65 9.50
C SER A 79 -1.47 19.11 9.55
N ILE A 80 -0.87 19.63 8.47
CA ILE A 80 -0.35 21.00 8.38
C ILE A 80 -1.34 21.91 7.62
N GLU A 81 -2.34 21.35 6.93
CA GLU A 81 -3.39 22.09 6.21
C GLU A 81 -4.62 22.41 7.08
#